data_AF-A0A961NWQ6-F1
#
_entry.id   AF-A0A961NWQ6-F1
#
_cell.length_a   1.000
_cell.length_b   1.000
_cell.length_c   1.000
_cell.angle_alpha   90.00
_cell.angle_beta   90.00
_cell.angle_gamma   90.00
#
_symmetry.space_group_name_H-M   'P 1'
#
loop_
_entity.id
_entity.type
_entity.pdbx_description
1 polymer ?
#
loop_
_entity_poly.entity_id
_entity_poly.type
_entity_poly.pdbx_seq_one_letter_code
_entity_poly.pdbx_strand_id
1 'polypeptide(L)'
;VVLGAGWPGILLHEAVGHGLEGDFNRKGTSAFSGLMGTQVAAKGVTVVDDGTLPDRRGSLTVDDEGTPSGRNVLIEDGVLVGYMQDRQNARLMG
;
A
#
# COMPACT_ATOMS: atom_id res chain seq x y z
N VAL A 1 -2.78 -3.81 23.37
CA VAL A 1 -1.79 -2.71 23.35
C VAL A 1 -2.46 -1.49 22.73
N VAL A 2 -2.23 -0.29 23.25
CA VAL A 2 -2.72 0.98 22.65
C VAL A 2 -1.53 1.69 22.02
N LEU A 3 -1.66 2.11 20.76
CA LEU A 3 -0.64 2.88 20.05
C LEU A 3 -1.09 4.33 19.94
N GLY A 4 -0.15 5.26 20.18
CA GLY A 4 -0.39 6.69 19.94
C GLY A 4 -0.53 7.01 18.45
N ALA A 5 -1.09 8.18 18.13
CA ALA A 5 -1.17 8.65 16.76
C ALA A 5 0.21 9.08 16.21
N GLY A 6 0.34 9.14 14.88
CA GLY A 6 1.55 9.59 14.21
C GLY A 6 2.56 8.46 13.98
N TRP A 7 3.79 8.63 14.47
CA TRP A 7 4.91 7.72 14.20
C TRP A 7 4.72 6.26 14.60
N PRO A 8 3.94 5.90 15.65
CA PRO A 8 3.59 4.50 15.90
C PRO A 8 2.85 3.82 14.73
N GLY A 9 2.41 4.60 13.74
CA GLY A 9 1.99 4.12 12.42
C GLY A 9 3.07 3.37 11.64
N ILE A 10 4.32 3.29 12.13
CA ILE A 10 5.32 2.31 11.67
C ILE A 10 4.74 0.89 11.67
N LEU A 11 3.79 0.59 12.57
CA LEU A 11 3.01 -0.66 12.52
C LEU A 11 2.42 -0.91 11.12
N LEU A 12 1.86 0.11 10.48
CA LEU A 12 1.26 -0.01 9.15
C LEU A 12 2.33 -0.27 8.09
N HIS A 13 3.46 0.43 8.18
CA HIS A 13 4.58 0.27 7.24
C HIS A 13 5.09 -1.18 7.22
N GLU A 14 5.31 -1.75 8.41
CA GLU A 14 5.86 -3.11 8.53
C GLU A 14 4.80 -4.20 8.33
N ALA A 15 3.63 -4.05 8.95
CA ALA A 15 2.63 -5.12 8.97
C ALA A 15 1.93 -5.32 7.62
N VAL A 16 1.77 -4.25 6.84
CA VAL A 16 1.09 -4.31 5.54
C VAL A 16 1.82 -3.54 4.45
N GLY A 17 2.51 -2.44 4.74
CA GLY A 17 3.14 -1.57 3.72
C GLY A 17 4.02 -2.35 2.75
N HIS A 18 5.13 -2.92 3.25
CA HIS A 18 6.00 -3.75 2.42
C HIS A 18 5.29 -4.98 1.85
N GLY A 19 4.41 -5.62 2.63
CA GLY A 19 3.64 -6.79 2.17
C GLY A 19 2.73 -6.51 0.98
N LEU A 20 2.36 -5.25 0.74
CA LEU A 20 1.49 -4.81 -0.36
C LEU A 20 2.26 -4.14 -1.51
N GLU A 21 3.60 -4.25 -1.53
CA GLU A 21 4.41 -3.92 -2.70
C GLU A 21 4.20 -4.98 -3.80
N GLY A 22 3.95 -4.53 -5.03
CA GLY A 22 3.49 -5.35 -6.14
C GLY A 22 4.51 -6.38 -6.62
N ASP A 23 5.80 -6.16 -6.36
CA ASP A 23 6.86 -7.04 -6.81
C ASP A 23 6.88 -8.38 -6.05
N PHE A 24 6.63 -8.37 -4.74
CA PHE A 24 6.45 -9.55 -3.90
C PHE A 24 5.15 -10.28 -4.22
N ASN A 25 4.06 -9.55 -4.45
CA ASN A 25 2.75 -10.13 -4.76
C ASN A 25 2.73 -10.79 -6.14
N ARG A 26 3.36 -10.17 -7.15
CA ARG A 26 3.60 -10.79 -8.46
C ARG A 26 4.44 -12.07 -8.33
N LYS A 27 5.48 -12.07 -7.50
CA LYS A 27 6.35 -13.24 -7.27
C LYS A 27 5.71 -14.32 -6.41
N GLY A 28 4.57 -14.06 -5.77
CA GLY A 28 3.92 -14.98 -4.84
C GLY A 28 4.65 -15.14 -3.50
N THR A 29 5.58 -14.23 -3.17
CA THR A 29 6.41 -14.33 -1.95
C THR A 29 5.85 -13.52 -0.79
N SER A 30 4.91 -12.61 -1.03
CA SER A 30 4.20 -11.89 0.03
C SER A 30 3.15 -12.79 0.68
N ALA A 31 2.94 -12.63 1.99
CA ALA A 31 1.81 -13.23 2.70
C ALA A 31 0.44 -12.77 2.17
N PHE A 32 0.40 -11.66 1.42
CA PHE A 32 -0.81 -11.08 0.82
C PHE A 32 -1.07 -11.56 -0.62
N SER A 33 -0.18 -12.37 -1.18
CA SER A 33 -0.31 -12.84 -2.57
C SER A 33 -1.59 -13.64 -2.75
N GLY A 34 -2.41 -13.27 -3.74
CA GLY A 34 -3.69 -13.94 -4.03
C GLY A 34 -4.83 -13.62 -3.05
N LEU A 35 -4.64 -12.66 -2.13
CA LEU A 35 -5.65 -12.25 -1.16
C LEU A 35 -6.49 -11.04 -1.62
N MET A 36 -6.41 -10.64 -2.89
CA MET A 36 -7.21 -9.52 -3.42
C MET A 36 -8.71 -9.75 -3.21
N GLY A 37 -9.41 -8.74 -2.70
CA GLY A 37 -10.84 -8.82 -2.36
C GLY A 37 -11.16 -9.60 -1.07
N THR A 38 -10.14 -10.06 -0.34
CA THR A 38 -10.34 -10.77 0.94
C THR A 38 -10.15 -9.82 2.13
N GLN A 39 -10.74 -10.19 3.27
CA GLN A 39 -10.61 -9.43 4.50
C GLN A 39 -9.26 -9.73 5.17
N VAL A 40 -8.36 -8.76 5.14
CA VAL A 40 -6.98 -8.87 5.67
C VAL A 40 -6.74 -8.01 6.91
N ALA A 41 -7.68 -7.12 7.25
CA ALA A 41 -7.70 -6.34 8.47
C ALA A 41 -9.11 -6.32 9.11
N ALA A 42 -9.22 -5.74 10.30
CA ALA A 42 -10.53 -5.56 10.94
C ALA A 42 -11.44 -4.65 10.11
N LYS A 43 -12.75 -4.92 10.13
CA LYS A 43 -13.75 -4.04 9.51
C LYS A 43 -13.63 -2.63 10.10
N GLY A 44 -13.80 -1.62 9.26
CA GLY A 44 -13.60 -0.20 9.55
C GLY A 44 -12.17 0.30 9.34
N VAL A 45 -11.20 -0.59 9.07
CA VAL A 45 -9.82 -0.19 8.81
C VAL A 45 -9.61 0.11 7.33
N THR A 46 -9.22 1.35 7.02
CA THR A 46 -8.81 1.76 5.68
C THR A 46 -7.35 2.21 5.73
N VAL A 47 -6.51 1.65 4.85
CA VAL A 47 -5.08 1.96 4.74
C VAL A 47 -4.80 2.50 3.35
N VAL A 48 -4.09 3.61 3.30
CA VAL A 48 -3.80 4.37 2.08
C VAL A 48 -2.31 4.67 2.03
N ASP A 49 -1.72 4.48 0.86
CA ASP A 49 -0.45 5.09 0.47
C ASP A 49 -0.76 6.36 -0.34
N ASP A 50 -0.27 7.52 0.10
CA ASP A 50 -0.65 8.81 -0.47
C ASP A 50 0.57 9.69 -0.73
N GLY A 51 1.04 9.65 -1.99
CA GLY A 51 2.15 10.48 -2.45
C GLY A 51 1.74 11.92 -2.77
N THR A 52 0.47 12.31 -2.64
CA THR A 52 -0.07 13.59 -3.14
C THR A 52 -0.13 14.70 -2.09
N LEU A 53 0.23 14.41 -0.83
CA LEU A 53 0.08 15.36 0.26
C LEU A 53 1.08 16.53 0.14
N PRO A 54 0.63 17.80 0.21
CA PRO A 54 1.54 18.95 0.10
C PRO A 54 2.53 19.01 1.25
N ASP A 55 3.76 19.43 0.94
CA ASP A 55 4.84 19.70 1.91
C ASP A 55 5.18 18.53 2.85
N ARG A 56 4.90 17.29 2.44
CA ARG A 56 5.27 16.10 3.21
C ARG A 56 6.56 15.48 2.69
N ARG A 57 7.37 14.99 3.64
CA ARG A 57 8.64 14.32 3.36
C ARG A 57 8.52 13.11 2.41
N GLY A 58 7.42 12.36 2.50
CA GLY A 58 7.20 11.16 1.69
C GLY A 58 6.44 11.38 0.39
N SER A 59 6.02 12.61 0.09
CA SER A 59 5.26 12.92 -1.12
C SER A 59 6.15 13.12 -2.33
N LEU A 60 5.58 12.87 -3.50
CA LEU A 60 6.23 13.00 -4.79
C LEU A 60 5.24 13.67 -5.76
N THR A 61 5.74 14.50 -6.68
CA THR A 61 4.88 15.02 -7.77
C THR A 61 4.75 13.99 -8.89
N VAL A 62 5.89 13.36 -9.20
CA VAL A 62 6.04 12.21 -10.09
C VAL A 62 7.03 11.26 -9.41
N ASP A 63 6.84 9.96 -9.60
CA ASP A 63 7.85 8.97 -9.21
C ASP A 63 9.06 8.98 -10.16
N ASP A 64 10.06 8.16 -9.84
CA ASP A 64 11.30 8.07 -10.63
C ASP A 64 11.11 7.43 -12.01
N GLU A 65 9.90 6.96 -12.35
CA GLU A 65 9.52 6.45 -13.67
C GLU A 65 8.66 7.44 -14.46
N GLY A 66 8.42 8.64 -13.90
CA GLY A 66 7.63 9.71 -14.50
C GLY A 66 6.11 9.56 -14.34
N THR A 67 5.65 8.67 -13.48
CA THR A 67 4.21 8.49 -13.18
C THR A 67 3.79 9.52 -12.14
N PRO A 68 2.75 10.34 -12.38
CA PRO A 68 2.19 11.22 -11.36
C PRO A 68 1.77 10.42 -10.12
N SER A 69 2.13 10.92 -8.93
CA SER A 69 1.76 10.26 -7.68
C SER A 69 0.25 10.30 -7.45
N GLY A 70 -0.25 9.30 -6.75
CA GLY A 70 -1.67 9.12 -6.48
C GLY A 70 -1.95 8.85 -5.01
N ARG A 71 -3.24 8.91 -4.67
CA ARG A 71 -3.77 8.43 -3.40
C ARG A 71 -4.30 7.01 -3.60
N ASN A 72 -3.50 6.03 -3.24
CA ASN A 72 -3.76 4.61 -3.46
C ASN A 72 -4.41 4.00 -2.23
N VAL A 73 -5.70 3.64 -2.30
CA VAL A 73 -6.33 2.84 -1.26
C VAL A 73 -5.84 1.41 -1.41
N LEU A 74 -5.19 0.87 -0.37
CA LEU A 74 -4.64 -0.48 -0.37
C LEU A 74 -5.56 -1.45 0.38
N ILE A 75 -6.14 -0.98 1.49
CA ILE A 75 -7.16 -1.71 2.26
C ILE A 75 -8.35 -0.78 2.45
N GLU A 76 -9.57 -1.25 2.15
CA GLU A 76 -10.82 -0.53 2.33
C GLU A 76 -11.79 -1.36 3.19
N ASP A 77 -12.26 -0.81 4.32
CA ASP A 77 -13.12 -1.53 5.28
C ASP A 77 -12.58 -2.92 5.69
N GLY A 78 -11.26 -3.03 5.81
CA GLY A 78 -10.54 -4.26 6.12
C GLY A 78 -10.29 -5.20 4.94
N VAL A 79 -10.78 -4.87 3.75
CA VAL A 79 -10.62 -5.66 2.52
C VAL A 79 -9.42 -5.18 1.72
N LEU A 80 -8.55 -6.10 1.28
CA LEU A 80 -7.44 -5.79 0.38
C LEU A 80 -7.98 -5.43 -1.01
N VAL A 81 -7.68 -4.22 -1.49
CA VAL A 81 -8.21 -3.68 -2.75
C VAL A 81 -7.13 -3.26 -3.76
N GLY A 82 -5.85 -3.20 -3.35
CA GLY A 82 -4.78 -2.76 -4.24
C GLY A 82 -3.38 -3.11 -3.74
N TYR A 83 -2.41 -2.98 -4.65
CA TYR A 83 -0.97 -3.05 -4.38
C TYR A 83 -0.29 -1.77 -4.86
N MET A 84 0.83 -1.42 -4.24
CA MET A 84 1.72 -0.37 -4.78
C MET A 84 2.52 -0.95 -5.94
N GLN A 85 2.67 -0.20 -7.02
CA GLN A 85 3.26 -0.70 -8.27
C GLN A 85 4.33 0.24 -8.79
N ASP A 86 5.32 -0.36 -9.45
CA ASP A 86 6.10 0.28 -10.50
C ASP A 86 5.54 -0.16 -11.88
N ARG A 87 6.07 0.41 -12.96
CA ARG A 87 5.65 0.09 -14.34
C ARG A 87 5.92 -1.36 -14.72
N GLN A 88 7.01 -1.95 -14.23
CA GLN A 88 7.36 -3.32 -14.57
C GLN A 88 6.34 -4.30 -13.99
N ASN A 89 6.04 -4.17 -12.71
CA ASN A 89 5.15 -5.06 -11.97
C ASN A 89 3.70 -4.86 -12.37
N ALA A 90 3.25 -3.60 -12.54
CA ALA A 90 1.93 -3.31 -13.09
C ALA A 90 1.71 -4.04 -14.43
N ARG A 91 2.65 -3.89 -15.38
CA ARG A 91 2.56 -4.57 -16.69
C ARG A 91 2.45 -6.09 -16.58
N LEU A 92 3.12 -6.71 -15.61
CA LEU A 92 3.13 -8.17 -15.43
C LEU A 92 1.90 -8.68 -14.69
N MET A 93 1.17 -7.82 -13.98
CA MET A 93 0.00 -8.18 -13.19
C MET A 93 -1.34 -7.87 -13.90
N GLY A 94 -1.30 -7.13 -15.01
CA GLY A 94 -2.49 -6.76 -15.79
C GLY A 94 -3.13 -5.48 -15.30
#